data_AF-A0A6M5YEY0-F1
#
_entry.id   AF-A0A6M5YEY0-F1
#
_cell.length_a   1.000
_cell.length_b   1.000
_cell.length_c   1.000
_cell.angle_alpha   90.00
_cell.angle_beta   90.00
_cell.angle_gamma   90.00
#
_symmetry.space_group_name_H-M   'P 1'
#
loop_
_entity.id
_entity.type
_entity.pdbx_description
1 polymer ?
#
loop_
_entity_poly.entity_id
_entity_poly.type
_entity_poly.pdbx_seq_one_letter_code
_entity_poly.pdbx_strand_id
1 'polypeptide(L)'
;MADHAHVQHHHDGHAGTEVAPAQTGAIWRTFIILSVITAIEFTLAYLMHAGTLRTSIFVGMTLVKAFYIVGEFMHLKHEVKSLIWAITIPVLFVVWLLIALLTEGSSIFQLR
;
A
#
# COMPACT_ATOMS: atom_id res chain seq x y z
N MET A 1 -64.15 30.14 -6.98
CA MET A 1 -64.03 28.69 -6.81
C MET A 1 -62.65 28.34 -7.34
N ALA A 2 -61.63 28.43 -6.47
CA ALA A 2 -60.24 28.19 -6.84
C ALA A 2 -59.92 26.73 -6.53
N ASP A 3 -59.47 26.02 -7.56
CA ASP A 3 -59.14 24.61 -7.54
C ASP A 3 -57.84 24.43 -6.75
N HIS A 4 -57.93 23.81 -5.57
CA HIS A 4 -56.78 23.48 -4.74
C HIS A 4 -56.10 22.23 -5.32
N ALA A 5 -55.12 22.44 -6.18
CA ALA A 5 -54.20 21.40 -6.63
C ALA A 5 -53.38 20.89 -5.42
N HIS A 6 -53.77 19.72 -4.92
CA HIS A 6 -53.04 18.96 -3.91
C HIS A 6 -51.77 18.39 -4.56
N VAL A 7 -50.65 19.10 -4.38
CA VAL A 7 -49.32 18.59 -4.73
C VAL A 7 -48.97 17.47 -3.75
N GLN A 8 -49.20 16.24 -4.20
CA GLN A 8 -48.85 15.03 -3.47
C GLN A 8 -47.33 14.86 -3.48
N HIS A 9 -46.66 15.34 -2.43
CA HIS A 9 -45.27 14.99 -2.16
C HIS A 9 -45.19 13.51 -1.75
N HIS A 10 -45.06 12.63 -2.74
CA HIS A 10 -44.58 11.26 -2.52
C HIS A 10 -43.12 11.32 -2.08
N HIS A 11 -42.91 11.34 -0.77
CA HIS A 11 -41.64 10.92 -0.18
C HIS A 11 -41.62 9.39 -0.17
N ASP A 12 -41.39 8.81 -1.34
CA ASP A 12 -41.15 7.39 -1.46
C ASP A 12 -39.78 7.08 -0.86
N GLY A 13 -39.82 6.24 0.18
CA GLY A 13 -38.84 5.20 0.39
C GLY A 13 -37.47 5.66 0.84
N HIS A 14 -37.20 5.42 2.12
CA HIS A 14 -35.92 4.89 2.56
C HIS A 14 -35.51 3.69 1.69
N ALA A 15 -34.95 3.93 0.50
CA ALA A 15 -34.17 2.96 -0.23
C ALA A 15 -32.85 2.88 0.52
N GLY A 16 -32.70 1.78 1.27
CA GLY A 16 -31.55 1.51 2.10
C GLY A 16 -30.27 1.86 1.36
N THR A 17 -29.40 2.57 2.05
CA THR A 17 -27.98 2.63 1.76
C THR A 17 -27.50 1.19 1.62
N GLU A 18 -27.57 0.65 0.41
CA GLU A 18 -26.87 -0.55 0.00
C GLU A 18 -25.40 -0.22 0.21
N VAL A 19 -24.89 -0.58 1.38
CA VAL A 19 -23.49 -0.51 1.70
C VAL A 19 -22.84 -1.44 0.69
N ALA A 20 -22.28 -0.87 -0.38
CA ALA A 20 -21.55 -1.61 -1.39
C ALA A 20 -20.66 -2.61 -0.66
N PRO A 21 -20.71 -3.92 -0.98
CA PRO A 21 -19.99 -4.92 -0.21
C PRO A 21 -18.52 -4.52 -0.22
N ALA A 22 -18.01 -4.12 0.95
CA ALA A 22 -16.61 -3.81 1.12
C ALA A 22 -15.83 -5.00 0.55
N GLN A 23 -14.83 -4.73 -0.30
CA GLN A 23 -13.98 -5.75 -0.93
C GLN A 23 -13.05 -6.45 0.08
N THR A 24 -13.58 -6.82 1.24
CA THR A 24 -12.90 -7.46 2.37
C THR A 24 -12.24 -8.78 1.96
N GLY A 25 -12.77 -9.47 0.94
CA GLY A 25 -12.18 -10.72 0.45
C GLY A 25 -10.77 -10.57 -0.14
N ALA A 26 -10.50 -9.49 -0.87
CA ALA A 26 -9.17 -9.23 -1.44
C ALA A 26 -8.16 -8.85 -0.34
N ILE A 27 -8.62 -8.05 0.63
CA ILE A 27 -7.86 -7.63 1.81
C ILE A 27 -7.45 -8.86 2.63
N TRP A 28 -8.38 -9.77 2.90
CA TRP A 28 -8.10 -10.99 3.68
C TRP A 28 -7.11 -11.92 2.98
N ARG A 29 -7.24 -12.07 1.66
CA ARG A 29 -6.31 -12.88 0.86
C ARG A 29 -4.87 -12.32 0.93
N THR A 30 -4.74 -11.02 0.76
CA THR A 30 -3.44 -10.33 0.83
C THR A 30 -2.87 -10.38 2.24
N PHE A 31 -3.69 -10.19 3.27
CA PHE A 31 -3.29 -10.31 4.67
C PHE A 31 -2.70 -11.69 4.97
N ILE A 32 -3.33 -12.78 4.52
CA ILE A 32 -2.80 -14.13 4.71
C ILE A 32 -1.46 -14.30 3.98
N ILE A 33 -1.36 -13.86 2.72
CA ILE A 33 -0.11 -13.96 1.94
C ILE A 33 1.03 -13.23 2.66
N LEU A 34 0.79 -12.00 3.11
CA LEU A 34 1.77 -11.19 3.82
C LEU A 34 2.13 -11.77 5.19
N SER A 35 1.14 -12.33 5.90
CA SER A 35 1.36 -13.02 7.17
C SER A 35 2.26 -14.24 6.99
N VAL A 36 2.02 -15.06 5.97
CA VAL A 36 2.84 -16.23 5.65
C VAL A 36 4.26 -15.83 5.25
N ILE A 37 4.43 -14.84 4.37
CA ILE A 37 5.75 -14.32 4.01
C ILE A 37 6.51 -13.85 5.26
N THR A 38 5.84 -13.09 6.13
CA THR A 38 6.45 -12.58 7.37
C THR A 38 6.81 -13.71 8.34
N ALA A 39 5.99 -14.74 8.46
CA ALA A 39 6.28 -15.90 9.31
C ALA A 39 7.47 -16.72 8.80
N ILE A 40 7.58 -16.91 7.47
CA ILE A 40 8.73 -17.53 6.83
C ILE A 40 9.99 -16.69 7.07
N GLU A 41 9.89 -15.38 6.92
CA GLU A 41 10.98 -14.45 7.15
C GLU A 41 11.48 -14.52 8.60
N PHE A 42 10.59 -14.50 9.59
CA PHE A 42 10.98 -14.74 10.99
C PHE A 42 11.64 -16.11 11.19
N THR A 43 11.13 -17.17 10.57
CA THR A 43 11.70 -18.51 10.73
C THR A 43 13.10 -18.62 10.12
N LEU A 44 13.28 -18.10 8.90
CA LEU A 44 14.61 -17.95 8.28
C LEU A 44 15.53 -17.08 9.12
N ALA A 45 14.98 -16.13 9.88
CA ALA A 45 15.77 -15.29 10.78
C ALA A 45 16.48 -16.12 11.85
N TYR A 46 15.77 -17.07 12.45
CA TYR A 46 16.31 -17.90 13.52
C TYR A 46 17.18 -19.04 13.00
N LEU A 47 16.94 -19.53 11.78
CA LEU A 47 17.67 -20.68 11.21
C LEU A 47 18.97 -20.29 10.48
N MET A 48 19.03 -19.13 9.82
CA MET A 48 20.24 -18.70 9.11
C MET A 48 21.15 -17.83 9.98
N HIS A 49 22.43 -18.18 10.01
CA HIS A 49 23.48 -17.38 10.65
C HIS A 49 23.58 -15.99 10.00
N ALA A 50 23.86 -14.96 10.80
CA ALA A 50 23.96 -13.59 10.32
C ALA A 50 25.10 -13.47 9.30
N GLY A 51 24.75 -13.08 8.07
CA GLY A 51 25.69 -12.92 6.97
C GLY A 51 25.05 -12.19 5.80
N THR A 52 25.87 -11.75 4.84
CA THR A 52 25.44 -10.95 3.68
C THR A 52 24.32 -11.61 2.88
N LEU A 53 24.34 -12.95 2.80
CA LEU A 53 23.31 -13.77 2.13
C LEU A 53 21.95 -13.70 2.82
N ARG A 54 21.92 -13.63 4.15
CA ARG A 54 20.69 -13.48 4.93
C ARG A 54 20.10 -12.09 4.70
N THR A 55 20.95 -11.07 4.77
CA THR A 55 20.54 -9.67 4.58
C THR A 55 19.94 -9.45 3.19
N SER A 56 20.55 -10.00 2.13
CA SER A 56 20.01 -9.85 0.77
C SER A 56 18.65 -10.53 0.58
N ILE A 57 18.46 -11.73 1.15
CA ILE A 57 17.19 -12.46 1.12
C ILE A 57 16.08 -11.69 1.87
N PHE A 58 16.38 -11.14 3.05
CA PHE A 58 15.44 -10.35 3.82
C PHE A 58 15.03 -9.07 3.10
N VAL A 59 16.01 -8.35 2.53
CA VAL A 59 15.72 -7.16 1.71
C VAL A 59 14.81 -7.54 0.53
N GLY A 60 15.10 -8.64 -0.16
CA GLY A 60 14.26 -9.13 -1.27
C GLY A 60 12.83 -9.46 -0.85
N MET A 61 12.64 -10.23 0.22
CA MET A 61 11.30 -10.57 0.74
C MET A 61 10.54 -9.33 1.23
N THR A 62 11.22 -8.39 1.86
CA THR A 62 10.63 -7.13 2.32
C THR A 62 10.14 -6.28 1.13
N LEU A 63 10.89 -6.25 0.01
CA LEU A 63 10.45 -5.57 -1.21
C LEU A 63 9.20 -6.23 -1.82
N VAL A 64 9.16 -7.55 -1.86
CA VAL A 64 7.97 -8.31 -2.33
C VAL A 64 6.76 -7.96 -1.46
N LYS A 65 6.92 -7.96 -0.13
CA LYS A 65 5.89 -7.52 0.81
C LYS A 65 5.41 -6.10 0.51
N ALA A 66 6.33 -5.16 0.31
CA ALA A 66 5.97 -3.77 0.02
C ALA A 66 5.12 -3.65 -1.25
N PHE A 67 5.43 -4.44 -2.29
CA PHE A 67 4.63 -4.48 -3.52
C PHE A 67 3.20 -4.98 -3.27
N TYR A 68 3.03 -6.06 -2.51
CA TYR A 68 1.69 -6.58 -2.16
C TYR A 68 0.89 -5.60 -1.29
N ILE A 69 1.54 -4.90 -0.35
CA ILE A 69 0.89 -3.88 0.48
C ILE A 69 0.38 -2.72 -0.39
N VAL A 70 1.23 -2.17 -1.26
CA VAL A 70 0.87 -1.04 -2.12
C VAL A 70 -0.15 -1.46 -3.19
N GLY A 71 -0.07 -2.68 -3.71
CA GLY A 71 -0.98 -3.17 -4.74
C GLY A 71 -2.41 -3.39 -4.23
N GLU A 72 -2.56 -4.08 -3.09
CA GLU A 72 -3.86 -4.57 -2.61
C GLU A 72 -4.43 -3.73 -1.46
N PHE A 73 -3.63 -3.29 -0.48
CA PHE A 73 -4.17 -2.47 0.62
C PHE A 73 -4.42 -1.01 0.24
N MET A 74 -3.83 -0.52 -0.85
CA MET A 74 -4.06 0.85 -1.32
C MET A 74 -5.07 0.95 -2.46
N HIS A 75 -5.74 -0.16 -2.85
CA HIS A 75 -6.79 -0.20 -3.88
C HIS A 75 -6.41 0.51 -5.21
N LEU A 76 -5.11 0.49 -5.54
CA LEU A 76 -4.52 1.33 -6.59
C LEU A 76 -4.77 0.81 -8.01
N LYS A 77 -5.13 -0.47 -8.14
CA LYS A 77 -5.10 -1.17 -9.42
C LYS A 77 -6.22 -0.75 -10.38
N HIS A 78 -7.35 -0.24 -9.87
CA HIS A 78 -8.52 0.05 -10.71
C HIS A 78 -9.12 1.46 -10.55
N GLU A 79 -8.92 2.18 -9.45
CA GLU A 79 -9.61 3.48 -9.25
C GLU A 79 -8.72 4.72 -9.13
N VAL A 80 -7.46 4.63 -8.67
CA VAL A 80 -6.70 5.85 -8.31
C VAL A 80 -5.24 5.86 -8.78
N LYS A 81 -5.04 6.06 -10.09
CA LYS A 81 -3.71 6.35 -10.67
C LYS A 81 -3.01 7.53 -9.97
N SER A 82 -3.78 8.51 -9.49
CA SER A 82 -3.28 9.65 -8.71
C SER A 82 -2.57 9.21 -7.42
N LEU A 83 -3.07 8.17 -6.76
CA LEU A 83 -2.54 7.71 -5.48
C LEU A 83 -1.28 6.85 -5.67
N ILE A 84 -1.12 6.17 -6.82
CA ILE A 84 0.17 5.60 -7.24
C ILE A 84 1.23 6.71 -7.35
N TRP A 85 0.94 7.78 -8.10
CA TRP A 85 1.87 8.90 -8.26
C TRP A 85 2.21 9.58 -6.92
N ALA A 86 1.23 9.69 -6.01
CA ALA A 86 1.44 10.25 -4.68
C ALA A 86 2.40 9.42 -3.80
N ILE A 87 2.58 8.13 -4.07
CA ILE A 87 3.54 7.26 -3.35
C ILE A 87 4.85 7.16 -4.12
N THR A 88 4.78 7.00 -5.44
CA THR A 88 5.94 6.83 -6.31
C THR A 88 6.86 8.05 -6.28
N ILE A 89 6.32 9.27 -6.31
CA ILE A 89 7.12 10.51 -6.28
C ILE A 89 7.95 10.63 -4.99
N PRO A 90 7.37 10.54 -3.77
CA PRO A 90 8.16 10.61 -2.54
C PRO A 90 9.17 9.46 -2.41
N VAL A 91 8.83 8.23 -2.85
CA VAL A 91 9.80 7.12 -2.84
C VAL A 91 10.99 7.40 -3.77
N LEU A 92 10.73 7.87 -4.99
CA LEU A 92 11.78 8.26 -5.94
C LEU A 92 12.66 9.39 -5.39
N PHE A 93 12.04 10.39 -4.75
CA PHE A 93 12.77 11.48 -4.12
C PHE A 93 13.69 10.98 -3.00
N VAL A 94 13.22 10.06 -2.13
CA VAL A 94 14.04 9.48 -1.07
C VAL A 94 15.20 8.67 -1.65
N VAL A 95 14.97 7.84 -2.67
CA VAL A 95 16.04 7.07 -3.33
C VAL A 95 17.09 8.01 -3.94
N TRP A 96 16.65 9.05 -4.64
CA TRP A 96 17.55 10.07 -5.20
C TRP A 96 18.34 10.77 -4.10
N LEU A 97 17.70 11.17 -3.00
CA LEU A 97 18.34 11.82 -1.86
C LEU A 97 19.38 10.91 -1.21
N LEU A 98 19.10 9.62 -1.04
CA LEU A 98 20.05 8.65 -0.50
C LEU A 98 21.30 8.54 -1.38
N ILE A 99 21.13 8.47 -2.71
CA ILE A 99 22.26 8.43 -3.65
C ILE A 99 23.08 9.73 -3.56
N ALA A 100 22.43 10.89 -3.53
CA ALA A 100 23.10 12.18 -3.41
C ALA A 100 23.90 12.28 -2.10
N LEU A 101 23.30 11.91 -0.96
CA LEU A 101 23.97 11.92 0.34
C LEU A 101 25.12 10.91 0.43
N LEU A 102 24.99 9.73 -0.18
CA LEU A 102 26.08 8.76 -0.23
C LEU A 102 27.24 9.27 -1.09
N THR A 103 26.94 9.92 -2.22
CA THR A 103 27.96 10.48 -3.11
C THR A 103 28.69 11.64 -2.45
N GLU A 104 27.97 12.62 -1.92
CA GLU A 104 28.55 13.77 -1.18
C GLU A 104 29.23 13.34 0.13
N GLY A 105 28.67 12.36 0.83
CA GLY A 105 29.31 11.78 2.01
C GLY A 105 30.63 11.09 1.66
N SER A 106 30.67 10.37 0.55
CA SER A 106 31.88 9.69 0.08
C SER A 106 32.95 10.67 -0.42
N SER A 107 32.56 11.75 -1.10
CA SER A 107 33.50 12.77 -1.58
C SER A 107 34.17 13.49 -0.40
N ILE A 108 33.41 13.85 0.64
CA ILE A 108 33.94 14.46 1.87
C ILE A 108 34.85 13.50 2.63
N PHE A 109 34.54 12.20 2.66
CA PHE A 109 35.37 11.19 3.30
C PHE A 109 36.71 10.97 2.57
N GLN A 110 36.74 11.11 1.24
CA GLN A 110 37.98 11.01 0.45
C GLN A 110 38.85 12.28 0.48
N LEU A 111 38.27 13.42 0.87
CA LEU A 111 38.96 14.71 1.01
C LEU A 111 39.68 14.88 2.37
N ARG A 112 39.52 13.95 3.31
CA ARG A 112 40.25 13.88 4.59
C ARG A 112 41.20 12.69 4.63
#